data_AF-A0A382CS13-F1
#
_entry.id   AF-A0A382CS13-F1
#
_cell.length_a   1.000
_cell.length_b   1.000
_cell.length_c   1.000
_cell.angle_alpha   90.00
_cell.angle_beta   90.00
_cell.angle_gamma   90.00
#
_symmetry.space_group_name_H-M   'P 1'
#
loop_
_entity.id
_entity.type
_entity.pdbx_description
1 polymer ?
#
loop_
_entity_poly.entity_id
_entity_poly.type
_entity_poly.pdbx_seq_one_letter_code
_entity_poly.pdbx_strand_id
1 'polypeptide(L)'
;MAGQGESMMVIEPAVEAFLDQTLVAVISTIDRAGRPRTAPIWFHWEDGAAYMFTARSSLKWRNIQRYPYASLCVDWREPPYRSIIVDGRIEEVERSLYELVLGMALRYFGKEKGAEFAEDYKDQSENVVAFRLVPDHIANYLKE
;
A
#
# COMPACT_ATOMS: atom_id res chain seq x y z
N MET A 1 -27.05 20.75 2.36
CA MET A 1 -26.85 19.30 2.18
C MET A 1 -25.73 18.91 3.13
N ALA A 2 -26.05 18.17 4.20
CA ALA A 2 -25.11 17.86 5.25
C ALA A 2 -24.06 16.87 4.73
N GLY A 3 -22.78 17.23 4.85
CA GLY A 3 -21.67 16.35 4.54
C GLY A 3 -21.73 15.11 5.42
N GLN A 4 -21.69 13.94 4.78
CA GLN A 4 -21.39 12.71 5.49
C GLN A 4 -19.94 12.85 5.97
N GLY A 5 -19.76 13.05 7.27
CA GLY A 5 -18.43 12.94 7.86
C GLY A 5 -17.95 11.52 7.60
N GLU A 6 -16.83 11.38 6.91
CA GLU A 6 -16.16 10.10 6.76
C GLU A 6 -15.90 9.54 8.15
N SER A 7 -16.61 8.47 8.50
CA SER A 7 -16.37 7.74 9.74
C SER A 7 -15.04 7.03 9.58
N MET A 8 -13.96 7.64 10.08
CA MET A 8 -12.64 7.03 10.18
C MET A 8 -12.77 5.69 10.92
N MET A 9 -12.35 4.58 10.29
CA MET A 9 -12.31 3.28 10.94
C MET A 9 -11.36 3.38 12.15
N VAL A 10 -11.81 2.92 13.32
CA VAL A 10 -10.94 2.80 14.50
C VAL A 10 -10.08 1.56 14.31
N ILE A 11 -8.77 1.75 14.19
CA ILE A 11 -7.79 0.68 13.98
C ILE A 11 -7.09 0.40 15.31
N GLU A 12 -7.01 -0.88 15.68
CA GLU A 12 -6.38 -1.28 16.94
C GLU A 12 -4.89 -0.89 16.97
N PRO A 13 -4.36 -0.40 18.10
CA PRO A 13 -2.94 -0.03 18.19
C PRO A 13 -1.95 -1.15 17.84
N ALA A 14 -2.33 -2.42 18.06
CA ALA A 14 -1.52 -3.56 17.67
C ALA A 14 -1.47 -3.77 16.15
N VAL A 15 -2.56 -3.45 15.44
CA VAL A 15 -2.65 -3.49 13.97
C VAL A 15 -1.81 -2.36 13.38
N GLU A 16 -1.97 -1.14 13.91
CA GLU A 16 -1.15 0.03 13.56
C GLU A 16 0.35 -0.28 13.69
N ALA A 17 0.76 -0.81 14.85
CA ALA A 17 2.15 -1.17 15.11
C ALA A 17 2.66 -2.31 14.20
N PHE A 18 1.78 -3.22 13.77
CA PHE A 18 2.16 -4.27 12.84
C PHE A 18 2.35 -3.73 11.42
N LEU A 19 1.42 -2.90 10.95
CA LEU A 19 1.47 -2.27 9.63
C LEU A 19 2.60 -1.24 9.51
N ASP A 20 3.07 -0.66 10.62
CA ASP A 20 4.25 0.22 10.59
C ASP A 20 5.59 -0.54 10.49
N GLN A 21 5.60 -1.88 10.49
CA GLN A 21 6.84 -2.63 10.24
C GLN A 21 7.28 -2.59 8.77
N THR A 22 8.58 -2.72 8.51
CA THR A 22 9.13 -2.82 7.15
C THR A 22 8.96 -4.24 6.60
N LEU A 23 7.74 -4.57 6.18
CA LEU A 23 7.38 -5.87 5.59
C LEU A 23 7.03 -5.72 4.10
N VAL A 24 7.34 -6.73 3.28
CA VAL A 24 6.88 -6.75 1.88
C VAL A 24 5.48 -7.31 1.84
N ALA A 25 4.51 -6.46 1.53
CA ALA A 25 3.12 -6.84 1.38
C ALA A 25 2.86 -7.55 0.05
N VAL A 26 1.66 -8.10 -0.09
CA VAL A 26 1.17 -8.77 -1.29
C VAL A 26 -0.17 -8.12 -1.67
N ILE A 27 -0.17 -7.38 -2.78
CA ILE A 27 -1.38 -6.72 -3.30
C ILE A 27 -2.07 -7.61 -4.34
N SER A 28 -3.39 -7.77 -4.20
CA SER A 28 -4.26 -8.46 -5.13
C SER A 28 -5.22 -7.46 -5.78
N THR A 29 -5.28 -7.51 -7.11
CA THR A 29 -6.16 -6.68 -7.97
C THR A 29 -6.98 -7.57 -8.90
N ILE A 30 -8.02 -7.04 -9.52
CA ILE A 30 -8.86 -7.82 -10.46
C ILE A 30 -8.56 -7.44 -11.90
N ASP A 31 -8.28 -8.43 -12.75
CA ASP A 31 -8.05 -8.18 -14.17
C ASP A 31 -9.35 -7.97 -14.97
N ARG A 32 -9.19 -7.69 -16.27
CA ARG A 32 -10.33 -7.43 -17.14
C ARG A 32 -11.37 -8.57 -17.23
N ALA A 33 -10.95 -9.80 -16.95
CA ALA A 33 -11.76 -11.00 -17.01
C ALA A 33 -12.31 -11.41 -15.62
N GLY A 34 -12.14 -10.56 -14.60
CA GLY A 34 -12.62 -10.84 -13.25
C GLY A 34 -11.70 -11.78 -12.44
N ARG A 35 -10.45 -12.01 -12.90
CA ARG A 35 -9.52 -12.93 -12.25
C ARG A 35 -8.59 -12.18 -11.30
N PRO A 36 -8.25 -12.74 -10.12
CA PRO A 36 -7.30 -12.13 -9.22
C PRO A 36 -5.89 -12.11 -9.82
N ARG A 37 -5.17 -11.02 -9.58
CA ARG A 37 -3.78 -10.79 -9.95
C ARG A 37 -3.01 -10.27 -8.75
N THR A 38 -2.03 -11.05 -8.33
CA THR A 38 -1.32 -10.84 -7.06
C THR A 38 0.15 -10.58 -7.32
N ALA A 39 0.76 -9.68 -6.55
CA ALA A 39 2.18 -9.36 -6.66
C ALA A 39 2.72 -8.73 -5.37
N PRO A 40 4.02 -8.89 -5.06
CA PRO A 40 4.65 -8.22 -3.93
C PRO A 40 4.68 -6.70 -4.14
N ILE A 41 4.61 -5.94 -3.05
CA ILE A 41 4.70 -4.48 -3.05
C ILE A 41 5.25 -3.95 -1.72
N TRP A 42 5.99 -2.84 -1.78
CA TRP A 42 6.31 -2.05 -0.58
C TRP A 42 5.16 -1.14 -0.24
N PHE A 43 4.99 -0.85 1.04
CA PHE A 43 3.96 0.08 1.48
C PHE A 43 4.49 0.96 2.60
N HIS A 44 3.80 2.08 2.80
CA HIS A 44 3.95 2.96 3.93
C HIS A 44 2.58 3.14 4.58
N TRP A 45 2.47 2.75 5.83
CA TRP A 45 1.25 2.94 6.60
C TRP A 45 1.25 4.31 7.27
N GLU A 46 0.24 5.12 6.99
CA GLU A 46 0.13 6.52 7.45
C GLU A 46 -1.36 6.91 7.47
N ASP A 47 -1.80 7.57 8.54
CA ASP A 47 -3.18 8.09 8.70
C ASP A 47 -4.28 7.08 8.35
N GLY A 48 -4.11 5.82 8.77
CA GLY A 48 -5.08 4.75 8.57
C GLY A 48 -5.16 4.21 7.13
N ALA A 49 -4.19 4.52 6.27
CA ALA A 49 -4.14 4.04 4.89
C ALA A 49 -2.76 3.48 4.50
N ALA A 50 -2.74 2.57 3.53
CA ALA A 50 -1.51 2.00 2.98
C ALA A 50 -1.11 2.73 1.69
N TYR A 51 -0.08 3.57 1.74
CA TYR A 51 0.49 4.25 0.58
C TYR A 51 1.50 3.37 -0.16
N MET A 52 1.46 3.42 -1.48
CA MET A 52 2.26 2.62 -2.39
C MET A 52 2.59 3.44 -3.64
N PHE A 53 3.53 2.96 -4.44
CA PHE A 53 3.77 3.51 -5.78
C PHE A 53 4.01 2.40 -6.79
N THR A 54 3.72 2.69 -8.06
CA THR A 54 4.01 1.77 -9.17
C THR A 54 4.05 2.51 -10.50
N ALA A 55 4.69 1.94 -11.51
CA ALA A 55 4.60 2.48 -12.86
C ALA A 55 3.14 2.51 -13.34
N ARG A 56 2.71 3.61 -13.96
CA ARG A 56 1.37 3.75 -14.56
C ARG A 56 1.10 2.69 -15.64
N SER A 57 2.14 2.19 -16.30
CA SER A 57 2.06 1.11 -17.28
C SER A 57 1.88 -0.29 -16.66
N SER A 58 2.03 -0.43 -15.34
CA SER A 58 1.99 -1.71 -14.65
C SER A 58 0.61 -2.39 -14.78
N LEU A 59 0.62 -3.74 -14.76
CA LEU A 59 -0.62 -4.50 -14.82
C LEU A 59 -1.56 -4.18 -13.65
N LYS A 60 -1.01 -4.02 -12.43
CA LYS A 60 -1.81 -3.70 -11.23
C LYS A 60 -2.48 -2.33 -11.36
N TRP A 61 -1.78 -1.33 -11.90
CA TRP A 61 -2.37 0.00 -12.06
C TRP A 61 -3.49 0.00 -13.11
N ARG A 62 -3.28 -0.65 -14.25
CA ARG A 62 -4.34 -0.81 -15.25
C ARG A 62 -5.56 -1.57 -14.71
N ASN A 63 -5.35 -2.56 -13.85
CA ASN A 63 -6.43 -3.26 -13.15
C ASN A 63 -7.18 -2.32 -12.20
N ILE A 64 -6.45 -1.56 -11.37
CA ILE A 64 -6.99 -0.59 -10.41
C ILE A 64 -7.83 0.50 -11.10
N GLN A 65 -7.35 1.02 -12.24
CA GLN A 65 -8.08 2.02 -13.02
C GLN A 65 -9.45 1.51 -13.52
N ARG A 66 -9.61 0.19 -13.66
CA ARG A 66 -10.88 -0.43 -14.07
C ARG A 66 -11.73 -0.86 -12.88
N TYR A 67 -11.10 -1.42 -11.86
CA TYR A 67 -11.70 -1.88 -10.63
C TYR A 67 -10.91 -1.31 -9.46
N PRO A 68 -11.35 -0.20 -8.85
CA PRO A 68 -10.57 0.57 -7.88
C PRO A 68 -10.60 -0.05 -6.48
N TYR A 69 -10.52 -1.38 -6.40
CA TYR A 69 -10.51 -2.14 -5.15
C TYR A 69 -9.35 -3.12 -5.16
N ALA A 70 -8.71 -3.27 -4.01
CA ALA A 70 -7.63 -4.20 -3.82
C ALA A 70 -7.70 -4.85 -2.43
N SER A 71 -7.04 -6.00 -2.32
CA SER A 71 -6.71 -6.61 -1.04
C SER A 71 -5.20 -6.55 -0.85
N LEU A 72 -4.75 -6.12 0.32
CA LEU A 72 -3.34 -6.03 0.70
C LEU A 72 -3.09 -6.95 1.89
N CYS A 73 -2.37 -8.05 1.65
CA CYS A 73 -1.92 -8.95 2.71
C CYS A 73 -0.53 -8.52 3.19
N VAL A 74 -0.41 -8.19 4.48
CA VAL A 74 0.86 -7.94 5.15
C VAL A 74 1.10 -9.10 6.10
N ASP A 75 2.17 -9.86 5.86
CA ASP A 75 2.44 -11.10 6.58
C ASP A 75 3.84 -11.16 7.20
N TRP A 76 3.91 -11.76 8.38
CA TRP A 76 5.14 -12.27 8.96
C TRP A 76 5.31 -13.72 8.50
N ARG A 77 6.32 -13.96 7.66
CA ARG A 77 6.48 -15.21 6.88
C ARG A 77 7.15 -16.36 7.64
N GLU A 78 7.44 -16.17 8.91
CA GLU A 78 8.08 -17.19 9.77
C GLU A 78 7.17 -17.57 10.94
N PRO A 79 7.20 -18.80 11.45
CA PRO A 79 6.45 -19.17 12.65
C PRO A 79 6.86 -18.35 13.89
N PRO A 80 5.92 -17.92 14.76
CA PRO A 80 4.48 -17.99 14.56
C PRO A 80 4.01 -17.00 13.48
N TYR A 81 3.23 -17.51 12.51
CA TYR A 81 2.68 -16.71 11.42
C TYR A 81 1.70 -15.67 11.95
N ARG A 82 1.75 -14.46 11.40
CA ARG A 82 0.87 -13.35 11.73
C ARG A 82 0.55 -12.58 10.46
N SER A 83 -0.66 -12.09 10.33
CA SER A 83 -1.01 -11.25 9.19
C SER A 83 -2.08 -10.22 9.51
N ILE A 84 -2.06 -9.15 8.73
CA ILE A 84 -3.17 -8.21 8.58
C ILE A 84 -3.55 -8.22 7.10
N ILE A 85 -4.85 -8.33 6.82
CA ILE A 85 -5.37 -8.19 5.46
C ILE A 85 -6.24 -6.94 5.42
N VAL A 86 -5.88 -6.01 4.55
CA VAL A 86 -6.61 -4.77 4.35
C VAL A 86 -7.31 -4.83 2.99
N ASP A 87 -8.64 -4.83 3.01
CA ASP A 87 -9.45 -4.73 1.81
C ASP A 87 -10.01 -3.31 1.71
N GLY A 88 -9.96 -2.73 0.52
CA GLY A 88 -10.43 -1.37 0.39
C GLY A 88 -10.32 -0.76 -0.99
N ARG A 89 -10.76 0.50 -1.07
CA ARG A 89 -10.68 1.30 -2.28
C ARG A 89 -9.26 1.81 -2.48
N ILE A 90 -8.81 1.82 -3.74
CA ILE A 90 -7.56 2.47 -4.14
C ILE A 90 -7.83 3.87 -4.66
N GLU A 91 -7.05 4.82 -4.20
CA GLU A 91 -7.10 6.23 -4.61
C GLU A 91 -5.72 6.67 -5.10
N GLU A 92 -5.67 7.29 -6.28
CA GLU A 92 -4.49 8.07 -6.68
C GLU A 92 -4.36 9.29 -5.76
N VAL A 93 -3.14 9.60 -5.34
CA VAL A 93 -2.90 10.70 -4.40
C VAL A 93 -1.96 11.74 -5.00
N GLU A 94 -2.30 13.00 -4.83
CA GLU A 94 -1.41 14.13 -5.10
C GLU A 94 -0.45 14.29 -3.92
N ARG A 95 0.66 13.54 -3.95
CA ARG A 95 1.77 13.68 -3.00
C ARG A 95 3.11 13.69 -3.75
N SER A 96 4.15 14.22 -3.11
CA SER A 96 5.51 14.15 -3.65
C SER A 96 5.91 12.69 -3.84
N LEU A 97 6.08 12.28 -5.10
CA LEU A 97 6.51 10.94 -5.46
C LEU A 97 7.89 10.64 -4.86
N TYR A 98 8.83 11.58 -5.03
CA TYR A 98 10.19 11.43 -4.52
C TYR A 98 10.22 11.24 -3.00
N GLU A 99 9.48 12.03 -2.24
CA GLU A 99 9.45 11.90 -0.78
C GLU A 99 8.83 10.58 -0.33
N LEU A 100 7.75 10.12 -1.00
CA LEU A 100 7.16 8.81 -0.74
C LEU A 100 8.15 7.68 -1.01
N VAL A 101 8.82 7.71 -2.17
CA VAL A 101 9.80 6.68 -2.54
C VAL A 101 11.00 6.73 -1.60
N LEU A 102 11.52 7.90 -1.28
CA LEU A 102 12.65 8.06 -0.35
C LEU A 102 12.30 7.51 1.03
N GLY A 103 11.15 7.88 1.60
CA GLY A 103 10.71 7.39 2.90
C GLY A 103 10.64 5.87 2.97
N MET A 104 10.08 5.22 1.94
CA MET A 104 10.08 3.76 1.86
C MET A 104 11.48 3.20 1.60
N ALA A 105 12.23 3.71 0.64
CA ALA A 105 13.53 3.17 0.25
C ALA A 105 14.52 3.21 1.43
N LEU A 106 14.49 4.24 2.26
CA LEU A 106 15.29 4.32 3.49
C LEU A 106 14.93 3.20 4.48
N ARG A 107 13.65 2.84 4.58
CA ARG A 107 13.17 1.74 5.44
C ARG A 107 13.57 0.38 4.89
N TYR A 108 13.38 0.14 3.59
CA TYR A 108 13.55 -1.17 2.95
C TYR A 108 15.00 -1.48 2.53
N PHE A 109 15.78 -0.47 2.12
CA PHE A 109 17.17 -0.63 1.67
C PHE A 109 18.20 -0.02 2.62
N GLY A 110 17.77 0.70 3.65
CA GLY A 110 18.66 1.44 4.54
C GLY A 110 19.10 2.80 3.96
N LYS A 111 19.87 3.56 4.72
CA LYS A 111 20.15 4.97 4.42
C LYS A 111 20.84 5.22 3.07
N GLU A 112 21.94 4.51 2.81
CA GLU A 112 22.78 4.75 1.64
C GLU A 112 22.09 4.28 0.36
N LYS A 113 21.75 2.99 0.29
CA LYS A 113 21.09 2.38 -0.88
C LYS A 113 19.68 2.92 -1.10
N GLY A 114 18.97 3.28 -0.03
CA GLY A 114 17.65 3.87 -0.11
C GLY A 114 17.67 5.27 -0.73
N ALA A 115 18.65 6.10 -0.34
CA ALA A 115 18.85 7.41 -0.96
C ALA A 115 19.20 7.28 -2.44
N GLU A 116 20.14 6.39 -2.79
CA GLU A 116 20.51 6.11 -4.19
C GLU A 116 19.29 5.67 -5.02
N PHE A 117 18.50 4.72 -4.51
CA PHE A 117 17.30 4.23 -5.20
C PHE A 117 16.26 5.34 -5.44
N ALA A 118 16.09 6.27 -4.50
CA ALA A 118 15.09 7.32 -4.61
C ALA A 118 15.44 8.36 -5.68
N GLU A 119 16.73 8.54 -6.01
CA GLU A 119 17.17 9.48 -7.04
C GLU A 119 16.54 9.20 -8.41
N ASP A 120 16.30 7.93 -8.73
CA ASP A 120 15.66 7.51 -9.98
C ASP A 120 14.21 8.01 -10.11
N TYR A 121 13.60 8.54 -9.03
CA TYR A 121 12.19 8.94 -8.98
C TYR A 121 11.95 10.45 -8.96
N LYS A 122 13.00 11.29 -9.01
CA LYS A 122 12.85 12.77 -8.97
C LYS A 122 11.95 13.33 -10.08
N ASP A 123 12.07 12.80 -11.29
CA ASP A 123 11.35 13.27 -12.49
C ASP A 123 10.42 12.19 -13.07
N GLN A 124 9.90 11.29 -12.24
CA GLN A 124 9.08 10.15 -12.68
C GLN A 124 7.57 10.31 -12.43
N SER A 125 7.09 11.49 -12.01
CA SER A 125 5.68 11.73 -11.68
C SER A 125 4.72 11.47 -12.86
N GLU A 126 5.18 11.62 -14.10
CA GLU A 126 4.41 11.27 -15.30
C GLU A 126 4.29 9.75 -15.52
N ASN A 127 5.30 8.97 -15.12
CA ASN A 127 5.39 7.54 -15.41
C ASN A 127 5.03 6.65 -14.23
N VAL A 128 5.09 7.19 -13.02
CA VAL A 128 4.86 6.48 -11.75
C VAL A 128 3.74 7.18 -11.02
N VAL A 129 2.85 6.38 -10.48
CA VAL A 129 1.74 6.85 -9.66
C VAL A 129 1.99 6.53 -8.20
N ALA A 130 1.70 7.50 -7.34
CA ALA A 130 1.50 7.28 -5.91
C ALA A 130 0.00 7.06 -5.64
N PHE A 131 -0.32 6.05 -4.86
CA PHE A 131 -1.70 5.71 -4.54
C PHE A 131 -1.80 5.17 -3.12
N ARG A 132 -2.99 5.21 -2.54
CA ARG A 132 -3.28 4.64 -1.22
C ARG A 132 -4.42 3.65 -1.28
N LEU A 133 -4.38 2.65 -0.40
CA LEU A 133 -5.52 1.80 -0.08
C LEU A 133 -6.19 2.34 1.18
N VAL A 134 -7.44 2.80 1.05
CA VAL A 134 -8.28 3.24 2.16
C VAL A 134 -9.08 2.03 2.65
N PRO A 135 -8.93 1.59 3.92
CA PRO A 135 -9.57 0.37 4.41
C PRO A 135 -11.10 0.47 4.42
N ASP A 136 -11.76 -0.49 3.78
CA ASP A 136 -13.18 -0.81 3.98
C ASP A 136 -13.33 -1.93 5.03
N HIS A 137 -12.35 -2.83 5.09
CA HIS A 137 -12.32 -3.96 6.01
C HIS A 137 -10.87 -4.32 6.39
N ILE A 138 -10.66 -4.70 7.65
CA ILE A 138 -9.37 -5.18 8.16
C ILE A 138 -9.58 -6.54 8.83
N ALA A 139 -8.96 -7.59 8.31
CA ALA A 139 -8.87 -8.88 8.97
C ALA A 139 -7.58 -8.95 9.80
N ASN A 140 -7.73 -9.21 11.10
CA ASN A 140 -6.63 -9.24 12.07
C ASN A 140 -6.29 -10.67 12.49
N TYR A 141 -5.05 -11.09 12.22
CA TYR A 141 -4.50 -12.41 12.59
C TYR A 141 -3.19 -12.27 13.37
N LEU A 142 -3.05 -11.22 14.20
CA LEU A 142 -1.83 -10.98 14.97
C LEU A 142 -1.68 -11.88 16.20
N LYS A 143 -2.78 -12.49 16.67
CA LYS A 143 -2.83 -13.37 17.83
C LYS A 143 -3.96 -14.39 17.68
N GLU A 144 -3.71 -15.60 18.18
CA GLU A 144 -4.70 -16.35 18.97
C GLU A 144 -4.65 -15.86 20.41
#